data_AF-K6VIS7-F1
#
_entry.id   AF-K6VIS7-F1
#
_cell.length_a   1.000
_cell.length_b   1.000
_cell.length_c   1.000
_cell.angle_alpha   90.00
_cell.angle_beta   90.00
_cell.angle_gamma   90.00
#
_symmetry.space_group_name_H-M   'P 1'
#
loop_
_entity.id
_entity.type
_entity.pdbx_description
1 polymer ?
#
loop_
_entity_poly.entity_id
_entity_poly.type
_entity_poly.pdbx_seq_one_letter_code
_entity_poly.pdbx_strand_id
1 'polypeptide(L)'
;MKVGRGRSVAVACTMAALVASGSGVQLASAADGSTVTVQGELVTVVDGPSTQSRVRVPGGAFVPVSAAVVKDVEPGAKVSVTVPRRTIERSGTSFTPVPDAVAPVKAVQPPVSSAQMSPAVHQVTAVSAVPRGVSGSAPTAAAVQAQIASVSQYWSEQTGGALTFSAASVNGPLALSSSCSDVWSMWEEAASRSGFTPGPNKHLVLVLPKEASNAGCGYGLASVGSGVSAGGYAYVSDTAWPVMSHELGHNLGLAHAQRLTCPGAADVALAEVSAKGCRIDEYGDPWDVMAASAPNNAGSLSAPQAHRLGLWPSSAVTELSSGTTSVSLNPVSSFSGTRAVRVVDPKSGAVYFVEYRTRTGRDYLLYSNMVGGVRVVREDSSKSGQAKPSLALDASPSGSSGDVNWGIPVGGSFTSYGGGVTVQVISQGASSAQVKVTAGAVNPSPVQSPAPSPVSVTKPAETFDLTPSTGRVSRLGAGGWFAVPSSAYMFNSALVTYTSGASWSTTVDGGRSMDIIGTAFPGGARGRVLVDGVAWADFDSYRTSSSAPYQQVLRTVNIPAGRHTVTIVALPSAGRGTLALDAYRLR
;
A
#
# COMPACT_ATOMS: atom_id res chain seq x y z
N MET A 1 -32.10 -77.66 22.47
CA MET A 1 -31.61 -78.00 23.84
C MET A 1 -30.11 -77.78 23.87
N LYS A 2 -29.59 -77.29 25.00
CA LYS A 2 -28.17 -77.03 25.34
C LYS A 2 -27.64 -75.62 25.06
N VAL A 3 -27.47 -74.95 26.20
CA VAL A 3 -26.59 -73.84 26.53
C VAL A 3 -25.14 -74.18 26.15
N GLY A 4 -24.44 -73.23 25.52
CA GLY A 4 -23.00 -73.29 25.26
C GLY A 4 -22.39 -71.89 25.34
N ARG A 5 -21.59 -71.65 26.38
CA ARG A 5 -20.75 -70.44 26.55
C ARG A 5 -19.62 -70.43 25.51
N GLY A 6 -19.34 -69.26 24.93
CA GLY A 6 -18.18 -69.05 24.05
C GLY A 6 -17.87 -67.58 23.76
N ARG A 7 -17.01 -66.98 24.61
CA ARG A 7 -16.04 -65.88 24.39
C ARG A 7 -16.35 -64.77 23.37
N SER A 8 -16.59 -63.55 23.88
CA SER A 8 -16.35 -62.29 23.17
C SER A 8 -15.06 -61.64 23.69
N VAL A 9 -14.17 -61.26 22.77
CA VAL A 9 -12.97 -60.46 23.02
C VAL A 9 -13.40 -59.00 23.22
N ALA A 10 -13.17 -58.45 24.41
CA ALA A 10 -13.31 -57.03 24.69
C ALA A 10 -11.94 -56.35 24.53
N VAL A 11 -11.82 -55.48 23.53
CA VAL A 11 -10.71 -54.53 23.41
C VAL A 11 -10.99 -53.39 24.39
N ALA A 12 -10.17 -53.28 25.42
CA ALA A 12 -10.20 -52.21 26.39
C ALA A 12 -9.68 -50.91 25.75
N CYS A 13 -10.56 -49.94 25.56
CA CYS A 13 -10.20 -48.55 25.27
C CYS A 13 -10.13 -47.82 26.62
N THR A 14 -8.92 -47.56 27.10
CA THR A 14 -8.66 -46.83 28.35
C THR A 14 -9.05 -45.37 28.15
N MET A 15 -10.16 -44.93 28.76
CA MET A 15 -10.42 -43.52 28.98
C MET A 15 -9.48 -43.00 30.07
N ALA A 16 -8.56 -42.11 29.71
CA ALA A 16 -7.87 -41.27 30.68
C ALA A 16 -8.65 -39.96 30.83
N ALA A 17 -9.24 -39.77 32.01
CA ALA A 17 -9.84 -38.52 32.43
C ALA A 17 -8.76 -37.43 32.54
N LEU A 18 -8.91 -36.33 31.81
CA LEU A 18 -8.07 -35.14 32.00
C LEU A 18 -8.69 -34.29 33.10
N VAL A 19 -8.06 -34.31 34.27
CA VAL A 19 -8.34 -33.42 35.39
C VAL A 19 -7.93 -32.00 34.99
N ALA A 20 -8.89 -31.09 34.98
CA ALA A 20 -8.64 -29.66 34.88
C ALA A 20 -7.92 -29.18 36.15
N SER A 21 -6.60 -29.03 36.06
CA SER A 21 -5.79 -28.31 37.03
C SER A 21 -5.30 -27.02 36.37
N GLY A 22 -5.75 -25.89 36.92
CA GLY A 22 -5.29 -24.56 36.54
C GLY A 22 -3.78 -24.48 36.68
N SER A 23 -3.07 -24.53 35.56
CA SER A 23 -1.64 -24.32 35.51
C SER A 23 -1.40 -22.88 35.11
N GLY A 24 -1.22 -22.01 36.11
CA GLY A 24 -0.43 -20.81 35.90
C GLY A 24 0.93 -21.24 35.37
N VAL A 25 1.30 -20.75 34.20
CA VAL A 25 2.61 -21.03 33.60
C VAL A 25 3.66 -20.41 34.52
N GLN A 26 4.37 -21.26 35.26
CA GLN A 26 5.57 -20.87 35.98
C GLN A 26 6.69 -20.70 34.95
N LEU A 27 7.12 -19.45 34.76
CA LEU A 27 8.14 -19.04 33.79
C LEU A 27 9.54 -19.38 34.30
N ALA A 28 10.27 -20.21 33.57
CA ALA A 28 11.73 -20.27 33.62
C ALA A 28 12.27 -19.31 32.54
N SER A 29 13.18 -18.41 32.90
CA SER A 29 13.83 -17.51 31.95
C SER A 29 14.80 -18.29 31.06
N ALA A 30 14.36 -18.68 29.87
CA ALA A 30 15.25 -19.26 28.87
C ALA A 30 15.97 -18.13 28.09
N ALA A 31 17.29 -18.06 28.25
CA ALA A 31 18.15 -17.11 27.55
C ALA A 31 18.44 -17.50 26.07
N ASP A 32 17.78 -18.52 25.52
CA ASP A 32 18.12 -19.10 24.21
C ASP A 32 17.31 -18.46 23.06
N GLY A 33 17.94 -18.26 21.90
CA GLY A 33 17.38 -17.72 20.65
C GLY A 33 16.34 -18.62 19.98
N SER A 34 15.58 -19.36 20.78
CA SER A 34 14.50 -20.23 20.35
C SER A 34 13.41 -19.44 19.63
N THR A 35 12.96 -19.95 18.50
CA THR A 35 11.86 -19.39 17.72
C THR A 35 10.59 -20.21 17.88
N VAL A 36 9.44 -19.60 17.66
CA VAL A 36 8.12 -20.23 17.68
C VAL A 36 7.35 -19.81 16.43
N THR A 37 6.67 -20.78 15.81
CA THR A 37 5.81 -20.52 14.67
C THR A 37 4.43 -20.10 15.16
N VAL A 38 3.98 -18.92 14.73
CA VAL A 38 2.64 -18.40 14.94
C VAL A 38 1.86 -18.47 13.64
N GLN A 39 0.60 -18.86 13.74
CA GLN A 39 -0.35 -18.81 12.62
C GLN A 39 -1.43 -17.79 12.94
N GLY A 40 -1.81 -16.99 11.95
CA GLY A 40 -2.79 -15.94 12.15
C GLY A 40 -3.15 -15.21 10.87
N GLU A 41 -3.82 -14.08 11.04
CA GLU A 41 -4.21 -13.18 9.96
C GLU A 41 -3.30 -11.95 9.94
N LEU A 42 -2.79 -11.57 8.77
CA LEU A 42 -2.01 -10.36 8.60
C LEU A 42 -2.92 -9.13 8.71
N VAL A 43 -2.69 -8.29 9.71
CA VAL A 43 -3.37 -7.01 9.88
C VAL A 43 -2.38 -5.90 9.60
N THR A 44 -2.72 -5.05 8.64
CA THR A 44 -1.87 -3.96 8.17
C THR A 44 -2.58 -2.64 8.40
N VAL A 45 -1.86 -1.65 8.92
CA VAL A 45 -2.32 -0.27 9.11
C VAL A 45 -1.43 0.63 8.27
N VAL A 46 -2.05 1.62 7.62
CA VAL A 46 -1.36 2.68 6.88
C VAL A 46 -1.51 3.98 7.68
N ASP A 47 -0.40 4.58 8.05
CA ASP A 47 -0.33 5.87 8.75
C ASP A 47 0.63 6.78 7.96
N GLY A 48 0.04 7.61 7.09
CA GLY A 48 0.75 8.37 6.07
C GLY A 48 1.70 7.50 5.22
N PRO A 49 3.00 7.84 5.09
CA PRO A 49 3.94 7.03 4.31
C PRO A 49 4.36 5.73 5.01
N SER A 50 3.97 5.53 6.27
CA SER A 50 4.39 4.38 7.07
C SER A 50 3.34 3.26 7.02
N THR A 51 3.82 2.02 6.95
CA THR A 51 2.97 0.83 7.01
C THR A 51 3.44 -0.03 8.16
N GLN A 52 2.52 -0.39 9.04
CA GLN A 52 2.77 -1.30 10.15
C GLN A 52 1.94 -2.56 9.97
N SER A 53 2.57 -3.72 10.08
CA SER A 53 1.90 -5.01 9.96
C SER A 53 2.13 -5.86 11.20
N ARG A 54 1.08 -6.54 11.64
CA ARG A 54 1.11 -7.51 12.73
C ARG A 54 0.30 -8.74 12.35
N VAL A 55 0.68 -9.90 12.90
CA VAL A 55 -0.08 -11.13 12.77
C VAL A 55 -1.01 -11.28 13.96
N ARG A 56 -2.31 -11.25 13.72
CA ARG A 56 -3.31 -11.54 14.75
C ARG A 56 -3.42 -13.05 14.94
N VAL A 57 -3.00 -13.54 16.10
CA VAL A 57 -3.05 -14.97 16.44
C VAL A 57 -4.42 -15.35 17.03
N PRO A 58 -4.77 -16.65 17.05
CA PRO A 58 -5.90 -17.15 17.83
C PRO A 58 -5.83 -16.64 19.27
N GLY A 59 -6.91 -16.05 19.77
CA GLY A 59 -6.95 -15.36 21.07
C GLY A 59 -6.85 -13.83 20.98
N GLY A 60 -6.57 -13.27 19.81
CA GLY A 60 -6.74 -11.84 19.52
C GLY A 60 -5.50 -10.97 19.69
N ALA A 61 -4.38 -11.51 20.17
CA ALA A 61 -3.12 -10.78 20.29
C ALA A 61 -2.48 -10.49 18.92
N PHE A 62 -1.80 -9.36 18.81
CA PHE A 62 -1.08 -8.92 17.61
C PHE A 62 0.44 -9.08 17.78
N VAL A 63 0.99 -10.05 17.05
CA VAL A 63 2.42 -10.32 17.03
C VAL A 63 3.09 -9.42 15.97
N PRO A 64 4.09 -8.58 16.32
CA PRO A 64 4.77 -7.73 15.36
C PRO A 64 5.51 -8.55 14.31
N VAL A 65 5.49 -8.08 13.06
CA VAL A 65 6.26 -8.65 11.94
C VAL A 65 6.94 -7.53 11.15
N SER A 66 8.11 -7.83 10.57
CA SER A 66 8.83 -6.83 9.79
C SER A 66 8.19 -6.61 8.43
N ALA A 67 8.15 -5.36 7.97
CA ALA A 67 7.57 -5.01 6.67
C ALA A 67 8.25 -5.75 5.51
N ALA A 68 9.56 -6.01 5.60
CA ALA A 68 10.31 -6.76 4.59
C ALA A 68 9.80 -8.20 4.40
N VAL A 69 9.30 -8.82 5.47
CA VAL A 69 8.84 -10.22 5.48
C VAL A 69 7.42 -10.36 4.93
N VAL A 70 6.61 -9.30 4.96
CA VAL A 70 5.20 -9.29 4.50
C VAL A 70 4.94 -8.36 3.31
N LYS A 71 6.00 -7.84 2.67
CA LYS A 71 5.88 -6.84 1.58
C LYS A 71 5.01 -7.27 0.39
N ASP A 72 4.95 -8.57 0.12
CA ASP A 72 4.19 -9.17 -1.00
C ASP A 72 2.97 -9.94 -0.50
N VAL A 73 2.59 -9.77 0.77
CA VAL A 73 1.46 -10.45 1.39
C VAL A 73 0.33 -9.45 1.59
N GLU A 74 -0.80 -9.73 0.96
CA GLU A 74 -1.98 -8.90 1.09
C GLU A 74 -2.51 -8.87 2.54
N PRO A 75 -3.01 -7.71 3.01
CA PRO A 75 -3.75 -7.65 4.26
C PRO A 75 -4.91 -8.65 4.29
N GLY A 76 -5.21 -9.22 5.45
CA GLY A 76 -6.21 -10.27 5.64
C GLY A 76 -5.77 -11.68 5.23
N ALA A 77 -4.57 -11.85 4.65
CA ALA A 77 -4.05 -13.18 4.33
C ALA A 77 -3.79 -14.01 5.60
N LYS A 78 -4.07 -15.32 5.51
CA LYS A 78 -3.65 -16.27 6.54
C LYS A 78 -2.17 -16.60 6.38
N VAL A 79 -1.40 -16.30 7.41
CA VAL A 79 0.06 -16.40 7.39
C VAL A 79 0.56 -17.31 8.50
N SER A 80 1.68 -17.97 8.22
CA SER A 80 2.48 -18.70 9.21
C SER A 80 3.83 -18.01 9.30
N VAL A 81 4.17 -17.48 10.48
CA VAL A 81 5.37 -16.67 10.71
C VAL A 81 6.16 -17.25 11.88
N THR A 82 7.48 -17.32 11.73
CA THR A 82 8.36 -17.76 12.83
C THR A 82 8.97 -16.56 13.51
N VAL A 83 8.65 -16.38 14.79
CA VAL A 83 9.09 -15.25 15.61
C VAL A 83 9.94 -15.73 16.79
N PRO A 84 10.82 -14.90 17.37
CA PRO A 84 11.56 -15.23 18.57
C PRO A 84 10.60 -15.50 19.72
N ARG A 85 10.88 -16.52 20.55
CA ARG A 85 10.00 -16.92 21.66
C ARG A 85 9.78 -15.78 22.66
N ARG A 86 10.77 -14.90 22.84
CA ARG A 86 10.69 -13.69 23.66
C ARG A 86 9.61 -12.71 23.20
N THR A 87 9.24 -12.72 21.92
CA THR A 87 8.19 -11.86 21.35
C THR A 87 6.78 -12.26 21.80
N ILE A 88 6.61 -13.47 22.36
CA ILE A 88 5.31 -14.00 22.83
C ILE A 88 5.17 -13.95 24.36
N GLU A 89 6.26 -13.75 25.11
CA GLU A 89 6.21 -13.67 26.58
C GLU A 89 5.66 -12.30 27.03
N ARG A 90 4.38 -12.28 27.41
CA ARG A 90 3.70 -11.12 27.98
C ARG A 90 4.29 -10.79 29.36
N SER A 91 5.16 -9.77 29.42
CA SER A 91 5.57 -9.16 30.69
C SER A 91 5.41 -7.65 30.60
N GLY A 92 4.34 -7.12 31.23
CA GLY A 92 4.17 -5.69 31.57
C GLY A 92 4.15 -4.69 30.41
N THR A 93 2.94 -4.23 30.04
CA THR A 93 2.58 -2.92 29.40
C THR A 93 3.42 -2.33 28.26
N SER A 94 4.41 -3.02 27.69
CA SER A 94 5.23 -2.53 26.59
C SER A 94 5.82 -3.69 25.80
N PHE A 95 5.46 -3.80 24.53
CA PHE A 95 6.21 -4.61 23.57
C PHE A 95 7.47 -3.82 23.19
N THR A 96 8.65 -4.28 23.61
CA THR A 96 9.88 -3.90 22.90
C THR A 96 9.86 -4.61 21.55
N PRO A 97 9.94 -3.90 20.40
CA PRO A 97 10.00 -4.56 19.10
C PRO A 97 11.29 -5.38 19.05
N VAL A 98 11.18 -6.71 19.06
CA VAL A 98 12.27 -7.59 18.62
C VAL A 98 12.15 -7.63 17.09
N PRO A 99 13.10 -7.06 16.31
CA PRO A 99 12.91 -6.81 14.88
C PRO A 99 12.80 -8.04 13.97
N ASP A 100 13.01 -9.26 14.46
CA ASP A 100 13.34 -10.37 13.58
C ASP A 100 12.27 -11.46 13.59
N ALA A 101 11.25 -11.35 12.74
CA ALA A 101 10.64 -12.58 12.22
C ALA A 101 11.70 -13.26 11.32
N VAL A 102 12.22 -14.41 11.75
CA VAL A 102 13.48 -15.01 11.25
C VAL A 102 13.26 -15.88 9.99
N ALA A 103 12.02 -16.14 9.58
CA ALA A 103 11.71 -17.05 8.49
C ALA A 103 10.72 -16.46 7.48
N PRO A 104 10.76 -16.89 6.19
CA PRO A 104 9.83 -16.41 5.18
C PRO A 104 8.38 -16.70 5.59
N VAL A 105 7.51 -15.70 5.43
CA VAL A 105 6.06 -15.89 5.55
C VAL A 105 5.62 -16.82 4.44
N LYS A 106 5.04 -17.97 4.82
CA LYS A 106 4.24 -18.73 3.87
C LYS A 106 2.81 -18.19 3.95
N ALA A 107 2.37 -17.51 2.90
CA ALA A 107 0.94 -17.30 2.69
C ALA A 107 0.32 -18.70 2.57
N VAL A 108 -0.50 -19.07 3.57
CA VAL A 108 -1.14 -20.39 3.60
C VAL A 108 -2.37 -20.40 2.70
N GLN A 109 -2.98 -19.23 2.51
CA GLN A 109 -4.09 -19.01 1.62
C GLN A 109 -4.11 -17.52 1.19
N PRO A 110 -4.19 -17.20 -0.11
CA PRO A 110 -4.44 -15.82 -0.53
C PRO A 110 -5.80 -15.34 0.03
N PRO A 111 -5.99 -14.03 0.21
CA PRO A 111 -7.32 -13.51 0.50
C PRO A 111 -8.29 -13.98 -0.58
N VAL A 112 -9.55 -14.22 -0.19
CA VAL A 112 -10.60 -14.57 -1.15
C VAL A 112 -10.68 -13.46 -2.20
N SER A 113 -10.51 -13.83 -3.48
CA SER A 113 -10.65 -12.91 -4.61
C SER A 113 -12.01 -12.22 -4.55
N SER A 114 -12.05 -10.95 -4.95
CA SER A 114 -13.26 -10.13 -5.05
C SER A 114 -14.31 -10.80 -5.94
N ALA A 115 -15.15 -11.64 -5.34
CA ALA A 115 -16.41 -12.03 -5.94
C ALA A 115 -17.29 -10.79 -6.00
N GLN A 116 -18.14 -10.73 -7.04
CA GLN A 116 -19.15 -9.70 -7.21
C GLN A 116 -19.87 -9.40 -5.88
N MET A 117 -20.03 -8.12 -5.53
CA MET A 117 -20.64 -7.71 -4.27
C MET A 117 -21.94 -8.48 -4.01
N SER A 118 -21.98 -9.20 -2.90
CA SER A 118 -23.21 -9.74 -2.34
C SER A 118 -23.73 -8.76 -1.29
N PRO A 119 -25.04 -8.46 -1.27
CA PRO A 119 -25.59 -7.58 -0.25
C PRO A 119 -25.21 -8.01 1.16
N ALA A 120 -24.65 -7.11 1.97
CA ALA A 120 -24.13 -7.42 3.29
C ALA A 120 -24.37 -6.29 4.30
N VAL A 121 -24.64 -6.70 5.55
CA VAL A 121 -24.67 -5.80 6.70
C VAL A 121 -23.38 -5.98 7.49
N HIS A 122 -22.59 -4.92 7.55
CA HIS A 122 -21.37 -4.84 8.34
C HIS A 122 -21.70 -4.50 9.79
N GLN A 123 -21.25 -5.34 10.70
CA GLN A 123 -21.51 -5.26 12.14
C GLN A 123 -20.39 -4.49 12.83
N VAL A 124 -20.72 -3.35 13.43
CA VAL A 124 -19.80 -2.49 14.17
C VAL A 124 -19.95 -2.75 15.66
N THR A 125 -18.91 -3.29 16.28
CA THR A 125 -18.74 -3.26 17.74
C THR A 125 -18.01 -1.96 18.07
N ALA A 126 -18.75 -0.97 18.55
CA ALA A 126 -18.17 0.31 18.92
C ALA A 126 -17.80 0.33 20.40
N VAL A 127 -16.68 0.98 20.71
CA VAL A 127 -16.21 1.17 22.08
C VAL A 127 -15.90 2.64 22.26
N SER A 128 -16.74 3.35 23.01
CA SER A 128 -16.43 4.69 23.47
C SER A 128 -15.32 4.60 24.51
N ALA A 129 -14.18 5.24 24.25
CA ALA A 129 -12.98 5.03 25.05
C ALA A 129 -12.15 6.31 25.23
N VAL A 130 -11.44 6.39 26.36
CA VAL A 130 -10.44 7.43 26.65
C VAL A 130 -9.08 6.75 26.81
N PRO A 131 -8.12 6.98 25.89
CA PRO A 131 -6.77 6.46 26.01
C PRO A 131 -6.05 7.03 27.24
N ARG A 132 -5.09 6.28 27.77
CA ARG A 132 -4.26 6.74 28.90
C ARG A 132 -3.55 8.05 28.54
N GLY A 133 -3.69 9.04 29.41
CA GLY A 133 -3.06 10.36 29.25
C GLY A 133 -3.91 11.36 28.46
N VAL A 134 -5.11 10.98 28.02
CA VAL A 134 -6.04 11.91 27.34
C VAL A 134 -6.96 12.58 28.36
N SER A 135 -6.98 13.90 28.37
CA SER A 135 -7.95 14.71 29.12
C SER A 135 -9.15 15.05 28.22
N GLY A 136 -10.22 14.27 28.28
CA GLY A 136 -11.43 14.49 27.49
C GLY A 136 -12.53 13.49 27.84
N SER A 137 -13.78 13.86 27.61
CA SER A 137 -14.92 12.98 27.86
C SER A 137 -15.17 12.08 26.65
N ALA A 138 -15.22 10.77 26.88
CA ALA A 138 -15.55 9.84 25.81
C ALA A 138 -16.95 10.16 25.21
N PRO A 139 -17.13 9.99 23.90
CA PRO A 139 -18.42 10.17 23.26
C PRO A 139 -19.55 9.36 23.90
N THR A 140 -20.77 9.90 23.93
CA THR A 140 -21.92 9.16 24.48
C THR A 140 -22.33 8.02 23.54
N ALA A 141 -22.92 6.96 24.09
CA ALA A 141 -23.40 5.83 23.29
C ALA A 141 -24.42 6.28 22.22
N ALA A 142 -25.27 7.25 22.53
CA ALA A 142 -26.23 7.83 21.58
C ALA A 142 -25.54 8.55 20.41
N ALA A 143 -24.48 9.32 20.69
CA ALA A 143 -23.72 10.00 19.64
C ALA A 143 -22.99 9.00 18.73
N VAL A 144 -22.41 7.94 19.31
CA VAL A 144 -21.77 6.84 18.56
C VAL A 144 -22.78 6.09 17.70
N GLN A 145 -23.97 5.78 18.23
CA GLN A 145 -25.04 5.14 17.48
C GLN A 145 -25.49 5.98 16.28
N ALA A 146 -25.64 7.30 16.48
CA ALA A 146 -25.99 8.24 15.42
C ALA A 146 -24.89 8.33 14.35
N GLN A 147 -23.62 8.35 14.76
CA GLN A 147 -22.48 8.32 13.83
C GLN A 147 -22.51 7.08 12.94
N ILE A 148 -22.71 5.88 13.51
CA ILE A 148 -22.81 4.62 12.76
C ILE A 148 -24.01 4.64 11.79
N ALA A 149 -25.14 5.21 12.19
CA ALA A 149 -26.29 5.35 11.31
C ALA A 149 -25.98 6.24 10.09
N SER A 150 -25.29 7.36 10.27
CA SER A 150 -24.83 8.22 9.16
C SER A 150 -23.79 7.53 8.27
N VAL A 151 -22.88 6.73 8.85
CA VAL A 151 -21.96 5.89 8.07
C VAL A 151 -22.72 4.86 7.23
N SER A 152 -23.75 4.23 7.80
CA SER A 152 -24.61 3.29 7.07
C SER A 152 -25.33 3.97 5.90
N GLN A 153 -25.86 5.17 6.11
CA GLN A 153 -26.46 5.97 5.03
C GLN A 153 -25.46 6.30 3.93
N TYR A 154 -24.22 6.68 4.30
CA TYR A 154 -23.15 6.94 3.34
C TYR A 154 -22.92 5.75 2.42
N TRP A 155 -22.60 4.61 3.01
CA TRP A 155 -22.23 3.40 2.27
C TRP A 155 -23.41 2.78 1.52
N SER A 156 -24.62 2.85 2.08
CA SER A 156 -25.83 2.44 1.37
C SER A 156 -26.00 3.23 0.08
N GLU A 157 -25.82 4.54 0.12
CA GLU A 157 -25.92 5.38 -1.08
C GLU A 157 -24.80 5.07 -2.09
N GLN A 158 -23.55 4.90 -1.65
CA GLN A 158 -22.43 4.58 -2.55
C GLN A 158 -22.60 3.24 -3.28
N THR A 159 -23.35 2.32 -2.69
CA THR A 159 -23.49 0.94 -3.16
C THR A 159 -24.88 0.62 -3.71
N GLY A 160 -25.78 1.60 -3.78
CA GLY A 160 -27.18 1.35 -4.18
C GLY A 160 -27.93 0.40 -3.24
N GLY A 161 -27.55 0.39 -1.96
CA GLY A 161 -28.13 -0.44 -0.91
C GLY A 161 -27.48 -1.80 -0.72
N ALA A 162 -26.45 -2.15 -1.48
CA ALA A 162 -25.77 -3.45 -1.33
C ALA A 162 -24.93 -3.54 -0.05
N LEU A 163 -24.43 -2.43 0.48
CA LEU A 163 -23.60 -2.41 1.68
C LEU A 163 -24.17 -1.44 2.71
N THR A 164 -24.40 -1.92 3.92
CA THR A 164 -24.82 -1.10 5.06
C THR A 164 -23.98 -1.42 6.29
N PHE A 165 -23.94 -0.49 7.24
CA PHE A 165 -23.35 -0.70 8.55
C PHE A 165 -24.44 -0.70 9.64
N SER A 166 -24.26 -1.50 10.68
CA SER A 166 -25.14 -1.53 11.84
C SER A 166 -24.32 -1.67 13.12
N ALA A 167 -24.75 -1.04 14.21
CA ALA A 167 -24.13 -1.24 15.51
C ALA A 167 -24.54 -2.61 16.05
N ALA A 168 -23.57 -3.53 16.18
CA ALA A 168 -23.76 -4.78 16.91
C ALA A 168 -23.81 -4.54 18.42
N SER A 169 -22.97 -3.62 18.91
CA SER A 169 -23.00 -3.12 20.27
C SER A 169 -22.28 -1.77 20.35
N VAL A 170 -22.63 -0.97 21.36
CA VAL A 170 -21.93 0.26 21.74
C VAL A 170 -21.55 0.13 23.21
N ASN A 171 -20.26 0.07 23.48
CA ASN A 171 -19.69 -0.21 24.80
C ASN A 171 -19.01 1.04 25.37
N GLY A 172 -18.81 1.07 26.69
CA GLY A 172 -18.11 2.15 27.38
C GLY A 172 -19.04 3.19 28.03
N PRO A 173 -18.49 4.31 28.51
CA PRO A 173 -17.11 4.76 28.31
C PRO A 173 -16.07 3.86 29.01
N LEU A 174 -14.98 3.52 28.32
CA LEU A 174 -13.85 2.78 28.88
C LEU A 174 -12.63 3.68 29.03
N ALA A 175 -12.05 3.76 30.22
CA ALA A 175 -10.67 4.23 30.37
C ALA A 175 -9.72 3.09 29.95
N LEU A 176 -8.88 3.34 28.95
CA LEU A 176 -7.90 2.35 28.48
C LEU A 176 -6.58 2.49 29.25
N SER A 177 -5.89 1.37 29.44
CA SER A 177 -4.55 1.34 30.03
C SER A 177 -3.47 1.81 29.04
N SER A 178 -3.75 1.68 27.74
CA SER A 178 -2.83 2.04 26.64
C SER A 178 -3.00 3.50 26.22
N SER A 179 -1.90 4.14 25.82
CA SER A 179 -1.87 5.48 25.25
C SER A 179 -1.94 5.44 23.72
N CYS A 180 -2.14 6.59 23.08
CA CYS A 180 -2.18 6.74 21.63
C CYS A 180 -0.94 6.21 20.88
N SER A 181 0.20 6.05 21.56
CA SER A 181 1.43 5.47 21.01
C SER A 181 1.36 3.96 20.78
N ASP A 182 0.36 3.25 21.28
CA ASP A 182 0.22 1.79 21.14
C ASP A 182 -1.23 1.41 20.78
N VAL A 183 -1.60 1.70 19.54
CA VAL A 183 -2.94 1.41 18.99
C VAL A 183 -3.28 -0.09 19.04
N TRP A 184 -2.28 -0.97 18.89
CA TRP A 184 -2.49 -2.41 18.90
C TRP A 184 -2.99 -2.89 20.26
N SER A 185 -2.35 -2.42 21.34
CA SER A 185 -2.80 -2.71 22.70
C SER A 185 -4.15 -2.05 23.01
N MET A 186 -4.46 -0.88 22.44
CA MET A 186 -5.80 -0.28 22.55
C MET A 186 -6.88 -1.17 21.94
N TRP A 187 -6.65 -1.70 20.72
CA TRP A 187 -7.59 -2.61 20.06
C TRP A 187 -7.72 -3.95 20.78
N GLU A 188 -6.63 -4.53 21.30
CA GLU A 188 -6.68 -5.76 22.11
C GLU A 188 -7.51 -5.58 23.38
N GLU A 189 -7.25 -4.50 24.13
CA GLU A 189 -7.98 -4.20 25.36
C GLU A 189 -9.47 -3.97 25.07
N ALA A 190 -9.78 -3.16 24.05
CA ALA A 190 -11.15 -2.87 23.65
C ALA A 190 -11.89 -4.14 23.17
N ALA A 191 -11.22 -5.00 22.38
CA ALA A 191 -11.79 -6.26 21.92
C ALA A 191 -12.11 -7.18 23.10
N SER A 192 -11.15 -7.35 24.02
CA SER A 192 -11.32 -8.18 25.21
C SER A 192 -12.46 -7.68 26.11
N ARG A 193 -12.61 -6.37 26.27
CA ARG A 193 -13.61 -5.77 27.17
C ARG A 193 -15.01 -5.69 26.56
N SER A 194 -15.12 -5.63 25.23
CA SER A 194 -16.40 -5.62 24.51
C SER A 194 -16.89 -7.02 24.10
N GLY A 195 -16.02 -8.03 24.17
CA GLY A 195 -16.32 -9.37 23.63
C GLY A 195 -16.26 -9.44 22.10
N PHE A 196 -15.65 -8.46 21.44
CA PHE A 196 -15.53 -8.45 19.98
C PHE A 196 -14.78 -9.70 19.50
N THR A 197 -15.38 -10.38 18.52
CA THR A 197 -14.73 -11.47 17.79
C THR A 197 -14.58 -11.06 16.32
N PRO A 198 -13.36 -11.02 15.79
CA PRO A 198 -13.14 -10.61 14.41
C PRO A 198 -13.69 -11.63 13.41
N GLY A 199 -13.96 -11.16 12.20
CA GLY A 199 -14.39 -11.97 11.08
C GLY A 199 -14.88 -11.13 9.91
N PRO A 200 -15.32 -11.76 8.82
CA PRO A 200 -15.92 -11.07 7.69
C PRO A 200 -17.06 -10.16 8.13
N ASN A 201 -17.14 -8.96 7.55
CA ASN A 201 -18.16 -7.95 7.85
C ASN A 201 -18.25 -7.55 9.34
N LYS A 202 -17.20 -7.76 10.15
CA LYS A 202 -17.18 -7.40 11.58
C LYS A 202 -16.08 -6.38 11.86
N HIS A 203 -16.45 -5.26 12.45
CA HIS A 203 -15.55 -4.15 12.72
C HIS A 203 -15.50 -3.85 14.21
N LEU A 204 -14.29 -3.65 14.75
CA LEU A 204 -14.08 -3.01 16.04
C LEU A 204 -13.74 -1.55 15.79
N VAL A 205 -14.52 -0.62 16.35
CA VAL A 205 -14.27 0.81 16.23
C VAL A 205 -14.19 1.46 17.59
N LEU A 206 -13.03 2.02 17.92
CA LEU A 206 -12.88 2.85 19.12
C LEU A 206 -13.30 4.28 18.76
N VAL A 207 -14.22 4.85 19.53
CA VAL A 207 -14.61 6.26 19.37
C VAL A 207 -14.03 7.04 20.53
N LEU A 208 -13.05 7.88 20.22
CA LEU A 208 -12.22 8.60 21.18
C LEU A 208 -12.72 10.04 21.33
N PRO A 209 -12.46 10.71 22.47
CA PRO A 209 -12.64 12.15 22.59
C PRO A 209 -11.77 12.89 21.56
N LYS A 210 -12.22 14.07 21.13
CA LYS A 210 -11.47 14.89 20.15
C LYS A 210 -10.08 15.26 20.64
N GLU A 211 -9.94 15.45 21.95
CA GLU A 211 -8.69 15.76 22.63
C GLU A 211 -7.64 14.64 22.49
N ALA A 212 -8.03 13.41 22.12
CA ALA A 212 -7.08 12.34 21.83
C ALA A 212 -6.10 12.73 20.70
N SER A 213 -6.57 13.52 19.72
CA SER A 213 -5.70 14.03 18.64
C SER A 213 -4.56 14.91 19.17
N ASN A 214 -4.82 15.74 20.17
CA ASN A 214 -3.81 16.57 20.83
C ASN A 214 -2.87 15.76 21.74
N ALA A 215 -3.27 14.54 22.10
CA ALA A 215 -2.52 13.62 22.96
C ALA A 215 -1.73 12.56 22.17
N GLY A 216 -1.57 12.75 20.85
CA GLY A 216 -0.73 11.91 19.99
C GLY A 216 -1.47 10.80 19.26
N CYS A 217 -2.80 10.73 19.32
CA CYS A 217 -3.56 9.90 18.38
C CYS A 217 -3.65 10.64 17.03
N GLY A 218 -3.69 9.90 15.93
CA GLY A 218 -4.21 10.44 14.67
C GLY A 218 -5.68 10.87 14.80
N TYR A 219 -6.22 11.57 13.80
CA TYR A 219 -7.65 11.91 13.79
C TYR A 219 -8.53 10.68 13.52
N GLY A 220 -8.03 9.77 12.70
CA GLY A 220 -8.55 8.42 12.49
C GLY A 220 -7.40 7.50 12.12
N LEU A 221 -7.62 6.20 12.30
CA LEU A 221 -6.69 5.16 11.86
C LEU A 221 -7.44 3.84 11.73
N ALA A 222 -7.15 3.09 10.68
CA ALA A 222 -7.76 1.79 10.45
C ALA A 222 -6.80 0.76 9.87
N SER A 223 -7.14 -0.51 10.09
CA SER A 223 -6.56 -1.59 9.32
C SER A 223 -7.08 -1.56 7.89
N VAL A 224 -6.24 -1.98 6.94
CA VAL A 224 -6.62 -2.18 5.55
C VAL A 224 -7.15 -3.59 5.38
N GLY A 225 -8.37 -3.72 4.86
CA GLY A 225 -8.99 -5.01 4.57
C GLY A 225 -8.65 -5.51 3.17
N SER A 226 -8.98 -6.78 2.92
CA SER A 226 -8.72 -7.45 1.65
C SER A 226 -9.81 -7.21 0.59
N GLY A 227 -10.84 -6.41 0.89
CA GLY A 227 -11.97 -6.14 -0.01
C GLY A 227 -13.29 -5.89 0.73
N VAL A 228 -14.37 -5.75 -0.03
CA VAL A 228 -15.70 -5.34 0.44
C VAL A 228 -16.34 -6.19 1.54
N SER A 229 -15.92 -7.45 1.72
CA SER A 229 -16.45 -8.32 2.77
C SER A 229 -15.53 -8.45 3.99
N ALA A 230 -14.42 -7.71 4.00
CA ALA A 230 -13.48 -7.74 5.10
C ALA A 230 -14.07 -7.04 6.34
N GLY A 231 -13.71 -7.57 7.50
CA GLY A 231 -13.83 -6.87 8.77
C GLY A 231 -12.59 -6.04 9.03
N GLY A 232 -12.47 -5.48 10.24
CA GLY A 232 -11.23 -4.84 10.64
C GLY A 232 -11.32 -4.04 11.92
N TYR A 233 -10.29 -3.23 12.15
CA TYR A 233 -10.09 -2.45 13.36
C TYR A 233 -9.93 -0.99 12.95
N ALA A 234 -10.56 -0.08 13.71
CA ALA A 234 -10.38 1.34 13.53
C ALA A 234 -10.44 2.08 14.86
N TYR A 235 -9.94 3.31 14.87
CA TYR A 235 -10.38 4.31 15.83
C TYR A 235 -10.65 5.64 15.12
N VAL A 236 -11.51 6.46 15.73
CA VAL A 236 -11.78 7.84 15.32
C VAL A 236 -11.78 8.77 16.52
N SER A 237 -11.20 9.95 16.37
CA SER A 237 -11.05 10.98 17.42
C SER A 237 -12.12 12.08 17.31
N ASP A 238 -13.37 11.69 17.11
CA ASP A 238 -14.60 12.51 17.14
C ASP A 238 -15.81 11.60 16.80
N THR A 239 -17.01 12.14 16.90
CA THR A 239 -18.28 11.62 16.37
C THR A 239 -18.61 12.10 14.94
N ALA A 240 -17.67 12.74 14.24
CA ALA A 240 -17.83 13.09 12.83
C ALA A 240 -17.98 11.81 11.98
N TRP A 241 -19.16 11.64 11.36
CA TRP A 241 -19.43 10.46 10.53
C TRP A 241 -18.50 10.32 9.32
N PRO A 242 -18.03 11.42 8.65
CA PRO A 242 -17.15 11.28 7.49
C PRO A 242 -15.84 10.57 7.82
N VAL A 243 -15.28 10.82 9.00
CA VAL A 243 -14.05 10.19 9.49
C VAL A 243 -14.28 8.70 9.69
N MET A 244 -15.38 8.31 10.35
CA MET A 244 -15.69 6.89 10.52
C MET A 244 -15.99 6.20 9.19
N SER A 245 -16.63 6.88 8.24
CA SER A 245 -16.81 6.35 6.88
C SER A 245 -15.49 6.14 6.16
N HIS A 246 -14.54 7.07 6.29
CA HIS A 246 -13.18 6.97 5.76
C HIS A 246 -12.45 5.76 6.35
N GLU A 247 -12.41 5.64 7.67
CA GLU A 247 -11.75 4.53 8.36
C GLU A 247 -12.37 3.17 8.03
N LEU A 248 -13.70 3.10 7.93
CA LEU A 248 -14.35 1.88 7.49
C LEU A 248 -14.08 1.59 6.00
N GLY A 249 -13.85 2.62 5.17
CA GLY A 249 -13.39 2.45 3.79
C GLY A 249 -12.05 1.72 3.70
N HIS A 250 -11.11 1.98 4.61
CA HIS A 250 -9.87 1.20 4.71
C HIS A 250 -10.14 -0.26 5.05
N ASN A 251 -11.04 -0.54 5.99
CA ASN A 251 -11.44 -1.93 6.30
C ASN A 251 -12.09 -2.64 5.09
N LEU A 252 -12.65 -1.90 4.12
CA LEU A 252 -13.17 -2.45 2.87
C LEU A 252 -12.10 -2.59 1.77
N GLY A 253 -10.87 -2.17 2.02
CA GLY A 253 -9.73 -2.26 1.10
C GLY A 253 -9.46 -1.00 0.26
N LEU A 254 -10.05 0.14 0.64
CA LEU A 254 -9.74 1.42 0.00
C LEU A 254 -8.44 2.02 0.56
N ALA A 255 -7.73 2.76 -0.29
CA ALA A 255 -6.61 3.61 0.09
C ALA A 255 -7.02 5.08 0.08
N HIS A 256 -6.14 5.96 0.54
CA HIS A 256 -6.38 7.40 0.50
C HIS A 256 -6.67 7.92 -0.93
N ALA A 257 -7.50 8.95 -1.01
CA ALA A 257 -7.74 9.71 -2.23
C ALA A 257 -6.89 11.00 -2.22
N GLN A 258 -5.96 11.06 -3.16
CA GLN A 258 -4.85 11.99 -3.20
C GLN A 258 -5.00 12.97 -4.38
N ARG A 259 -4.20 14.04 -4.37
CA ARG A 259 -4.03 14.95 -5.53
C ARG A 259 -2.58 15.02 -5.97
N LEU A 260 -2.35 15.03 -7.27
CA LEU A 260 -1.08 15.47 -7.85
C LEU A 260 -1.12 16.98 -8.04
N THR A 261 -0.24 17.70 -7.35
CA THR A 261 -0.09 19.15 -7.53
C THR A 261 1.21 19.45 -8.25
N CYS A 262 1.12 20.11 -9.40
CA CYS A 262 2.23 20.48 -10.25
C CYS A 262 2.16 21.97 -10.62
N PRO A 263 3.29 22.68 -10.79
CA PRO A 263 3.28 24.10 -11.17
C PRO A 263 2.68 24.41 -12.56
N GLY A 264 2.69 23.45 -13.49
CA GLY A 264 2.18 23.68 -14.85
C GLY A 264 2.02 22.43 -15.72
N ALA A 265 2.14 21.23 -15.15
CA ALA A 265 1.91 19.98 -15.85
C ALA A 265 0.66 19.32 -15.28
N ALA A 266 -0.22 18.82 -16.14
CA ALA A 266 -1.41 18.10 -15.68
C ALA A 266 -1.07 16.70 -15.15
N ASP A 267 0.04 16.13 -15.62
CA ASP A 267 0.46 14.77 -15.29
C ASP A 267 1.98 14.62 -15.45
N VAL A 268 2.58 13.78 -14.61
CA VAL A 268 4.00 13.41 -14.66
C VAL A 268 4.16 11.94 -14.25
N ALA A 269 5.20 11.27 -14.73
CA ALA A 269 5.53 9.93 -14.24
C ALA A 269 5.69 9.95 -12.72
N LEU A 270 5.14 8.95 -12.01
CA LEU A 270 5.20 8.89 -10.53
C LEU A 270 6.63 8.93 -9.99
N ALA A 271 7.57 8.30 -10.70
CA ALA A 271 8.99 8.32 -10.38
C ALA A 271 9.65 9.70 -10.55
N GLU A 272 9.01 10.64 -11.26
CA GLU A 272 9.52 11.97 -11.56
C GLU A 272 8.82 13.10 -10.78
N VAL A 273 7.88 12.79 -9.88
CA VAL A 273 7.06 13.79 -9.16
C VAL A 273 7.93 14.89 -8.57
N SER A 274 8.90 14.55 -7.72
CA SER A 274 9.78 15.54 -7.09
C SER A 274 10.71 16.22 -8.10
N ALA A 275 11.21 15.48 -9.10
CA ALA A 275 12.13 16.02 -10.12
C ALA A 275 11.46 17.07 -11.03
N LYS A 276 10.14 17.00 -11.20
CA LYS A 276 9.33 17.96 -11.96
C LYS A 276 8.75 19.08 -11.09
N GLY A 277 9.15 19.16 -9.81
CA GLY A 277 8.61 20.14 -8.86
C GLY A 277 7.14 19.89 -8.50
N CYS A 278 6.62 18.69 -8.78
CA CYS A 278 5.30 18.27 -8.35
C CYS A 278 5.37 17.67 -6.94
N ARG A 279 4.21 17.55 -6.31
CA ARG A 279 4.03 16.81 -5.05
C ARG A 279 2.71 16.04 -5.06
N ILE A 280 2.64 15.03 -4.21
CA ILE A 280 1.42 14.29 -3.94
C ILE A 280 0.86 14.76 -2.60
N ASP A 281 -0.37 15.24 -2.61
CA ASP A 281 -1.12 15.64 -1.44
C ASP A 281 -2.04 14.46 -1.02
N GLU A 282 -1.65 13.71 0.01
CA GLU A 282 -2.21 12.39 0.38
C GLU A 282 -3.71 12.37 0.70
N TYR A 283 -4.30 13.51 1.06
CA TYR A 283 -5.73 13.66 1.32
C TYR A 283 -6.36 14.70 0.40
N GLY A 284 -5.71 14.95 -0.74
CA GLY A 284 -5.90 16.13 -1.55
C GLY A 284 -7.06 16.09 -2.53
N ASP A 285 -7.92 15.06 -2.54
CA ASP A 285 -9.08 14.97 -3.43
C ASP A 285 -10.43 15.25 -2.72
N PRO A 286 -10.94 16.49 -2.71
CA PRO A 286 -12.13 16.86 -1.94
C PRO A 286 -13.41 16.15 -2.31
N TRP A 287 -13.43 15.50 -3.47
CA TRP A 287 -14.61 14.82 -3.99
C TRP A 287 -14.80 13.43 -3.38
N ASP A 288 -13.78 12.83 -2.77
CA ASP A 288 -13.79 11.45 -2.29
C ASP A 288 -13.80 11.40 -0.75
N VAL A 289 -14.57 10.48 -0.14
CA VAL A 289 -14.56 10.28 1.32
C VAL A 289 -13.20 9.80 1.83
N MET A 290 -12.42 9.13 0.99
CA MET A 290 -11.07 8.66 1.30
C MET A 290 -10.02 9.78 1.29
N ALA A 291 -10.43 11.04 1.12
CA ALA A 291 -9.61 12.22 1.30
C ALA A 291 -9.80 12.83 2.70
N ALA A 292 -9.42 14.09 2.88
CA ALA A 292 -9.69 14.80 4.14
C ALA A 292 -11.20 14.87 4.41
N SER A 293 -11.58 14.86 5.68
CA SER A 293 -12.98 14.91 6.11
C SER A 293 -13.40 16.30 6.54
N ALA A 294 -14.60 16.73 6.17
CA ALA A 294 -15.31 17.80 6.86
C ALA A 294 -16.11 17.24 8.06
N PRO A 295 -16.57 18.07 9.00
CA PRO A 295 -17.27 17.58 10.19
C PRO A 295 -18.55 16.78 9.90
N ASN A 296 -19.29 17.13 8.85
CA ASN A 296 -20.64 16.62 8.60
C ASN A 296 -20.95 16.29 7.14
N ASN A 297 -19.96 16.34 6.24
CA ASN A 297 -20.14 16.04 4.82
C ASN A 297 -18.91 15.35 4.23
N ALA A 298 -19.15 14.52 3.21
CA ALA A 298 -18.13 13.91 2.38
C ALA A 298 -18.70 13.66 0.97
N GLY A 299 -17.85 13.77 -0.04
CA GLY A 299 -18.23 13.49 -1.42
C GLY A 299 -18.34 11.98 -1.73
N SER A 300 -18.78 11.69 -2.94
CA SER A 300 -18.91 10.32 -3.47
C SER A 300 -17.54 9.72 -3.80
N LEU A 301 -17.38 8.41 -3.64
CA LEU A 301 -16.16 7.70 -4.03
C LEU A 301 -15.76 8.06 -5.46
N SER A 302 -14.46 8.29 -5.67
CA SER A 302 -13.89 8.44 -7.01
C SER A 302 -14.04 7.13 -7.79
N ALA A 303 -14.15 7.24 -9.12
CA ALA A 303 -14.29 6.11 -10.02
C ALA A 303 -13.28 4.97 -9.78
N PRO A 304 -11.95 5.21 -9.58
CA PRO A 304 -11.01 4.13 -9.29
C PRO A 304 -11.35 3.37 -7.99
N GLN A 305 -11.74 4.08 -6.92
CA GLN A 305 -12.06 3.46 -5.63
C GLN A 305 -13.37 2.65 -5.73
N ALA A 306 -14.40 3.21 -6.36
CA ALA A 306 -15.68 2.53 -6.53
C ALA A 306 -15.59 1.33 -7.49
N HIS A 307 -14.82 1.45 -8.57
CA HIS A 307 -14.54 0.36 -9.50
C HIS A 307 -13.79 -0.78 -8.82
N ARG A 308 -12.77 -0.45 -8.00
CA ARG A 308 -11.98 -1.46 -7.28
C ARG A 308 -12.82 -2.33 -6.34
N LEU A 309 -13.75 -1.71 -5.62
CA LEU A 309 -14.67 -2.43 -4.75
C LEU A 309 -15.77 -3.20 -5.52
N GLY A 310 -15.83 -3.07 -6.85
CA GLY A 310 -16.89 -3.67 -7.64
C GLY A 310 -18.27 -3.09 -7.32
N LEU A 311 -18.34 -1.83 -6.86
CA LEU A 311 -19.61 -1.17 -6.50
C LEU A 311 -20.48 -0.86 -7.71
N TRP A 312 -19.85 -0.73 -8.86
CA TRP A 312 -20.49 -0.27 -10.06
C TRP A 312 -20.82 -1.44 -10.98
N PRO A 313 -22.04 -1.52 -11.54
CA PRO A 313 -22.32 -2.48 -12.59
C PRO A 313 -21.38 -2.21 -13.77
N SER A 314 -21.11 -3.24 -14.58
CA SER A 314 -20.23 -3.09 -15.76
C SER A 314 -20.72 -2.02 -16.73
N SER A 315 -22.02 -1.72 -16.78
CA SER A 315 -22.60 -0.63 -17.58
C SER A 315 -22.24 0.78 -17.10
N ALA A 316 -21.76 0.93 -15.86
CA ALA A 316 -21.40 2.24 -15.31
C ALA A 316 -19.98 2.68 -15.69
N VAL A 317 -19.15 1.80 -16.24
CA VAL A 317 -17.78 2.10 -16.70
C VAL A 317 -17.61 1.66 -18.14
N THR A 318 -17.12 2.56 -18.99
CA THR A 318 -16.63 2.17 -20.32
C THR A 318 -15.15 1.82 -20.24
N GLU A 319 -14.79 0.57 -20.55
CA GLU A 319 -13.39 0.14 -20.64
C GLU A 319 -12.80 0.48 -22.02
N LEU A 320 -11.62 1.11 -22.04
CA LEU A 320 -10.89 1.43 -23.27
C LEU A 320 -9.42 1.01 -23.15
N SER A 321 -8.99 0.07 -23.99
CA SER A 321 -7.57 -0.35 -24.08
C SER A 321 -6.85 0.22 -25.31
N SER A 322 -7.58 0.55 -26.37
CA SER A 322 -7.03 1.12 -27.62
C SER A 322 -8.11 1.80 -28.45
N GLY A 323 -7.70 2.68 -29.36
CA GLY A 323 -8.60 3.36 -30.29
C GLY A 323 -9.26 4.59 -29.68
N THR A 324 -10.38 5.01 -30.26
CA THR A 324 -11.10 6.22 -29.85
C THR A 324 -12.56 5.89 -29.59
N THR A 325 -13.09 6.41 -28.48
CA THR A 325 -14.51 6.29 -28.12
C THR A 325 -15.06 7.64 -27.67
N SER A 326 -16.35 7.85 -27.91
CA SER A 326 -17.10 8.99 -27.37
C SER A 326 -18.12 8.48 -26.36
N VAL A 327 -18.16 9.09 -25.18
CA VAL A 327 -18.98 8.62 -24.05
C VAL A 327 -19.74 9.80 -23.45
N SER A 328 -21.02 9.56 -23.13
CA SER A 328 -21.81 10.43 -22.26
C SER A 328 -21.59 10.02 -20.82
N LEU A 329 -20.98 10.89 -20.03
CA LEU A 329 -20.75 10.69 -18.60
C LEU A 329 -21.84 11.39 -17.80
N ASN A 330 -22.58 10.64 -16.99
CA ASN A 330 -23.42 11.18 -15.95
C ASN A 330 -22.56 11.59 -14.74
N PRO A 331 -23.01 12.54 -13.90
CA PRO A 331 -22.34 12.84 -12.65
C PRO A 331 -22.16 11.58 -11.79
N VAL A 332 -20.99 11.42 -11.19
CA VAL A 332 -20.72 10.29 -10.28
C VAL A 332 -21.78 10.21 -9.16
N SER A 333 -22.17 11.35 -8.61
CA SER A 333 -23.20 11.48 -7.56
C SER A 333 -24.63 11.22 -8.02
N SER A 334 -24.86 10.92 -9.31
CA SER A 334 -26.17 10.49 -9.81
C SER A 334 -26.45 9.00 -9.58
N PHE A 335 -25.42 8.24 -9.24
CA PHE A 335 -25.44 6.77 -9.05
C PHE A 335 -26.07 5.97 -10.20
N SER A 336 -26.17 6.55 -11.40
CA SER A 336 -26.86 5.95 -12.54
C SER A 336 -26.18 6.27 -13.87
N GLY A 337 -26.40 5.39 -14.86
CA GLY A 337 -25.79 5.50 -16.17
C GLY A 337 -24.28 5.31 -16.16
N THR A 338 -23.66 5.62 -17.30
CA THR A 338 -22.19 5.60 -17.46
C THR A 338 -21.59 6.77 -16.68
N ARG A 339 -20.70 6.49 -15.73
CA ARG A 339 -20.10 7.50 -14.83
C ARG A 339 -18.60 7.67 -15.02
N ALA A 340 -17.93 6.69 -15.63
CA ALA A 340 -16.53 6.82 -15.97
C ALA A 340 -16.14 6.12 -17.28
N VAL A 341 -15.02 6.56 -17.85
CA VAL A 341 -14.22 5.78 -18.79
C VAL A 341 -12.96 5.33 -18.08
N ARG A 342 -12.69 4.03 -18.02
CA ARG A 342 -11.41 3.49 -17.56
C ARG A 342 -10.53 3.24 -18.78
N VAL A 343 -9.34 3.84 -18.80
CA VAL A 343 -8.42 3.76 -19.93
C VAL A 343 -7.01 3.44 -19.46
N VAL A 344 -6.38 2.47 -20.11
CA VAL A 344 -4.97 2.14 -19.88
C VAL A 344 -4.13 2.88 -20.91
N ASP A 345 -3.12 3.63 -20.48
CA ASP A 345 -2.15 4.23 -21.38
C ASP A 345 -1.25 3.14 -21.97
N PRO A 346 -1.34 2.88 -23.28
CA PRO A 346 -0.61 1.79 -23.91
C PRO A 346 0.90 2.03 -23.97
N LYS A 347 1.37 3.27 -23.74
CA LYS A 347 2.81 3.60 -23.72
C LYS A 347 3.43 3.45 -22.34
N SER A 348 2.68 3.77 -21.29
CA SER A 348 3.20 3.80 -19.92
C SER A 348 2.65 2.71 -19.01
N GLY A 349 1.54 2.08 -19.39
CA GLY A 349 0.80 1.13 -18.55
C GLY A 349 -0.01 1.79 -17.43
N ALA A 350 0.02 3.12 -17.30
CA ALA A 350 -0.74 3.83 -16.28
C ALA A 350 -2.25 3.72 -16.54
N VAL A 351 -3.03 3.58 -15.47
CA VAL A 351 -4.49 3.44 -15.54
C VAL A 351 -5.14 4.76 -15.14
N TYR A 352 -5.97 5.28 -16.02
CA TYR A 352 -6.72 6.52 -15.83
C TYR A 352 -8.22 6.25 -15.83
N PHE A 353 -8.92 7.07 -15.07
CA PHE A 353 -10.37 7.18 -15.06
C PHE A 353 -10.74 8.61 -15.45
N VAL A 354 -11.63 8.73 -16.43
CA VAL A 354 -12.28 10.00 -16.78
C VAL A 354 -13.65 9.97 -16.13
N GLU A 355 -13.92 10.90 -15.22
CA GLU A 355 -15.19 10.98 -14.51
C GLU A 355 -15.78 12.39 -14.59
N TYR A 356 -17.10 12.50 -14.44
CA TYR A 356 -17.80 13.78 -14.42
C TYR A 356 -18.32 14.07 -13.00
N ARG A 357 -17.94 15.22 -12.44
CA ARG A 357 -18.37 15.66 -11.10
C ARG A 357 -19.15 16.96 -11.18
N THR A 358 -20.27 17.02 -10.46
CA THR A 358 -21.09 18.23 -10.32
C THR A 358 -21.33 18.50 -8.85
N ARG A 359 -21.60 19.76 -8.48
CA ARG A 359 -21.94 20.16 -7.10
C ARG A 359 -23.39 19.81 -6.76
N THR A 360 -23.77 18.55 -6.96
CA THR A 360 -25.13 18.02 -6.79
C THR A 360 -25.10 16.66 -6.11
N GLY A 361 -26.25 16.21 -5.59
CA GLY A 361 -26.32 14.98 -4.82
C GLY A 361 -25.35 15.05 -3.64
N ARG A 362 -24.65 13.96 -3.34
CA ARG A 362 -23.63 13.91 -2.27
C ARG A 362 -22.47 14.88 -2.42
N ASP A 363 -22.20 15.32 -3.64
CA ASP A 363 -21.06 16.20 -3.94
C ASP A 363 -21.40 17.70 -3.77
N TYR A 364 -22.61 18.03 -3.33
CA TYR A 364 -23.06 19.41 -3.15
C TYR A 364 -22.22 20.19 -2.12
N LEU A 365 -21.64 19.51 -1.13
CA LEU A 365 -20.80 20.09 -0.09
C LEU A 365 -19.56 19.22 0.09
N LEU A 366 -18.38 19.83 -0.09
CA LEU A 366 -17.07 19.20 0.03
C LEU A 366 -16.26 20.03 1.03
N TYR A 367 -15.17 19.49 1.58
CA TYR A 367 -14.34 20.25 2.52
C TYR A 367 -13.58 21.41 1.86
N SER A 368 -13.45 21.39 0.53
CA SER A 368 -12.91 22.48 -0.28
C SER A 368 -13.90 22.85 -1.39
N ASN A 369 -13.97 24.14 -1.74
CA ASN A 369 -14.93 24.65 -2.72
C ASN A 369 -14.46 24.39 -4.17
N MET A 370 -14.55 23.14 -4.59
CA MET A 370 -14.13 22.68 -5.91
C MET A 370 -15.12 23.06 -7.01
N VAL A 371 -14.59 23.37 -8.20
CA VAL A 371 -15.40 23.55 -9.42
C VAL A 371 -15.69 22.19 -10.03
N GLY A 372 -16.97 21.94 -10.35
CA GLY A 372 -17.39 20.71 -11.04
C GLY A 372 -16.97 20.72 -12.51
N GLY A 373 -16.79 19.53 -13.08
CA GLY A 373 -16.34 19.36 -14.45
C GLY A 373 -15.93 17.92 -14.75
N VAL A 374 -15.52 17.68 -15.99
CA VAL A 374 -14.86 16.42 -16.38
C VAL A 374 -13.44 16.44 -15.85
N ARG A 375 -13.07 15.47 -15.03
CA ARG A 375 -11.73 15.36 -14.41
C ARG A 375 -11.10 14.02 -14.71
N VAL A 376 -9.78 13.96 -14.52
CA VAL A 376 -8.99 12.75 -14.69
C VAL A 376 -8.43 12.32 -13.34
N VAL A 377 -8.60 11.05 -13.01
CA VAL A 377 -8.08 10.41 -11.79
C VAL A 377 -7.28 9.20 -12.21
N ARG A 378 -6.06 9.04 -11.71
CA ARG A 378 -5.24 7.85 -12.00
C ARG A 378 -5.12 6.95 -10.79
N GLU A 379 -4.87 5.67 -11.02
CA GLU A 379 -4.43 4.78 -9.95
C GLU A 379 -2.93 5.01 -9.67
N ASP A 380 -2.56 5.13 -8.39
CA ASP A 380 -1.15 5.13 -7.99
C ASP A 380 -0.59 3.70 -8.03
N SER A 381 0.04 3.36 -9.15
CA SER A 381 0.67 2.05 -9.37
C SER A 381 2.03 1.91 -8.67
N SER A 382 2.56 2.95 -8.02
CA SER A 382 3.78 2.84 -7.21
C SER A 382 3.56 2.08 -5.90
N LYS A 383 2.30 1.92 -5.49
CA LYS A 383 1.90 1.13 -4.33
C LYS A 383 1.51 -0.27 -4.78
N SER A 384 2.15 -1.28 -4.18
CA SER A 384 1.75 -2.68 -4.32
C SER A 384 0.57 -3.00 -3.39
N GLY A 385 -0.17 -4.05 -3.73
CA GLY A 385 -1.30 -4.52 -2.93
C GLY A 385 -2.68 -4.10 -3.45
N GLN A 386 -3.71 -4.58 -2.76
CA GLN A 386 -5.12 -4.28 -3.06
C GLN A 386 -5.47 -2.80 -2.86
N ALA A 387 -4.94 -2.14 -1.83
CA ALA A 387 -5.25 -0.75 -1.50
C ALA A 387 -4.33 0.22 -2.26
N LYS A 388 -4.68 0.55 -3.50
CA LYS A 388 -3.95 1.54 -4.31
C LYS A 388 -4.57 2.94 -4.19
N PRO A 389 -3.82 3.98 -3.80
CA PRO A 389 -4.37 5.33 -3.76
C PRO A 389 -4.96 5.77 -5.10
N SER A 390 -6.04 6.55 -5.06
CA SER A 390 -6.46 7.32 -6.22
C SER A 390 -5.70 8.65 -6.25
N LEU A 391 -5.34 9.13 -7.44
CA LEU A 391 -4.62 10.39 -7.60
C LEU A 391 -5.34 11.28 -8.59
N ALA A 392 -6.04 12.28 -8.07
CA ALA A 392 -6.69 13.33 -8.83
C ALA A 392 -5.64 14.19 -9.56
N LEU A 393 -5.87 14.44 -10.84
CA LEU A 393 -5.01 15.25 -11.68
C LEU A 393 -5.63 16.61 -11.91
N ASP A 394 -4.81 17.65 -11.83
CA ASP A 394 -5.19 19.00 -12.22
C ASP A 394 -5.04 19.14 -13.74
N ALA A 395 -6.14 18.98 -14.48
CA ALA A 395 -6.10 19.00 -15.94
C ALA A 395 -6.05 20.43 -16.54
N SER A 396 -6.12 21.46 -15.70
CA SER A 396 -6.06 22.87 -16.10
C SER A 396 -5.19 23.69 -15.14
N PRO A 397 -3.93 23.28 -14.90
CA PRO A 397 -3.12 23.86 -13.85
C PRO A 397 -2.88 25.34 -14.12
N SER A 398 -3.34 26.19 -13.20
CA SER A 398 -3.13 27.65 -13.27
C SER A 398 -1.78 28.11 -12.71
N GLY A 399 -1.02 27.21 -12.08
CA GLY A 399 0.17 27.52 -11.29
C GLY A 399 -0.14 28.13 -9.91
N SER A 400 -1.41 28.34 -9.59
CA SER A 400 -1.85 28.82 -8.27
C SER A 400 -1.92 27.66 -7.26
N SER A 401 -1.44 27.90 -6.03
CA SER A 401 -1.62 26.95 -4.93
C SER A 401 -3.08 26.80 -4.50
N GLY A 402 -3.94 27.78 -4.85
CA GLY A 402 -5.38 27.79 -4.56
C GLY A 402 -6.24 27.33 -5.75
N ASP A 403 -5.66 26.63 -6.72
CA ASP A 403 -6.43 26.15 -7.86
C ASP A 403 -7.52 25.16 -7.44
N VAL A 404 -8.77 25.51 -7.74
CA VAL A 404 -9.99 24.72 -7.46
C VAL A 404 -10.64 24.21 -8.73
N ASN A 405 -10.09 24.52 -9.91
CA ASN A 405 -10.59 24.07 -11.19
C ASN A 405 -9.61 23.06 -11.80
N TRP A 406 -9.88 21.78 -11.59
CA TRP A 406 -9.04 20.68 -12.08
C TRP A 406 -9.62 20.00 -13.32
N GLY A 407 -10.80 20.46 -13.76
CA GLY A 407 -11.51 19.85 -14.86
C GLY A 407 -10.92 20.25 -16.20
N ILE A 408 -11.04 19.37 -17.19
CA ILE A 408 -10.74 19.71 -18.58
C ILE A 408 -11.82 20.71 -19.06
N PRO A 409 -11.46 21.92 -19.51
CA PRO A 409 -12.44 22.88 -20.03
C PRO A 409 -13.16 22.33 -21.28
N VAL A 410 -14.38 22.80 -21.53
CA VAL A 410 -15.10 22.46 -22.78
C VAL A 410 -14.28 22.90 -24.00
N GLY A 411 -14.12 22.00 -24.96
CA GLY A 411 -13.24 22.17 -26.13
C GLY A 411 -11.76 21.89 -25.84
N GLY A 412 -11.36 21.82 -24.56
CA GLY A 412 -10.02 21.49 -24.12
C GLY A 412 -9.72 19.99 -24.11
N SER A 413 -8.46 19.67 -23.84
CA SER A 413 -7.99 18.29 -23.78
C SER A 413 -6.93 18.06 -22.71
N PHE A 414 -6.96 16.88 -22.10
CA PHE A 414 -5.89 16.31 -21.27
C PHE A 414 -5.08 15.30 -22.08
N THR A 415 -3.77 15.23 -21.82
CA THR A 415 -2.89 14.17 -22.33
C THR A 415 -2.10 13.57 -21.17
N SER A 416 -2.10 12.24 -21.05
CA SER A 416 -1.33 11.49 -20.05
C SER A 416 0.17 11.76 -20.16
N TYR A 417 0.93 11.60 -19.08
CA TYR A 417 2.39 11.80 -19.11
C TYR A 417 3.10 10.90 -20.15
N GLY A 418 2.59 9.69 -20.41
CA GLY A 418 3.13 8.79 -21.43
C GLY A 418 2.75 9.18 -22.86
N GLY A 419 1.82 10.13 -23.03
CA GLY A 419 1.30 10.56 -24.33
C GLY A 419 0.54 9.48 -25.10
N GLY A 420 0.05 8.43 -24.44
CA GLY A 420 -0.78 7.39 -25.07
C GLY A 420 -2.28 7.56 -24.84
N VAL A 421 -2.68 8.40 -23.88
CA VAL A 421 -4.09 8.76 -23.66
C VAL A 421 -4.32 10.24 -23.90
N THR A 422 -5.37 10.55 -24.65
CA THR A 422 -5.91 11.90 -24.79
C THR A 422 -7.40 11.89 -24.46
N VAL A 423 -7.84 12.86 -23.67
CA VAL A 423 -9.25 13.07 -23.29
C VAL A 423 -9.66 14.45 -23.76
N GLN A 424 -10.69 14.54 -24.58
CA GLN A 424 -11.26 15.81 -25.02
C GLN A 424 -12.67 15.96 -24.45
N VAL A 425 -13.00 17.15 -23.92
CA VAL A 425 -14.36 17.47 -23.48
C VAL A 425 -15.08 18.18 -24.62
N ILE A 426 -16.15 17.56 -25.13
CA ILE A 426 -16.95 18.11 -26.23
C ILE A 426 -18.00 19.08 -25.68
N SER A 427 -18.70 18.68 -24.61
CA SER A 427 -19.70 19.50 -23.93
C SER A 427 -19.89 19.03 -22.49
N GLN A 428 -20.41 19.91 -21.63
CA GLN A 428 -20.82 19.56 -20.27
C GLN A 428 -22.08 20.35 -19.88
N GLY A 429 -22.97 19.73 -19.12
CA GLY A 429 -24.20 20.32 -18.62
C GLY A 429 -24.60 19.71 -17.27
N ALA A 430 -25.72 20.13 -16.69
CA ALA A 430 -26.09 19.75 -15.33
C ALA A 430 -26.23 18.22 -15.12
N SER A 431 -26.66 17.48 -16.14
CA SER A 431 -26.96 16.04 -16.06
C SER A 431 -25.97 15.14 -16.78
N SER A 432 -25.14 15.67 -17.69
CA SER A 432 -24.13 14.87 -18.39
C SER A 432 -23.02 15.70 -19.01
N ALA A 433 -21.90 15.05 -19.33
CA ALA A 433 -20.81 15.58 -20.13
C ALA A 433 -20.43 14.62 -21.26
N GLN A 434 -20.19 15.15 -22.46
CA GLN A 434 -19.72 14.40 -23.61
C GLN A 434 -18.20 14.46 -23.67
N VAL A 435 -17.56 13.30 -23.62
CA VAL A 435 -16.10 13.17 -23.74
C VAL A 435 -15.73 12.32 -24.93
N LYS A 436 -14.59 12.62 -25.55
CA LYS A 436 -13.92 11.77 -26.52
C LYS A 436 -12.59 11.32 -25.93
N VAL A 437 -12.45 10.02 -25.69
CA VAL A 437 -11.25 9.41 -25.11
C VAL A 437 -10.54 8.62 -26.19
N THR A 438 -9.24 8.87 -26.34
CA THR A 438 -8.38 8.17 -27.29
C THR A 438 -7.24 7.51 -26.53
N ALA A 439 -7.10 6.20 -26.71
CA ALA A 439 -5.92 5.43 -26.35
C ALA A 439 -5.16 5.16 -27.66
N GLY A 440 -4.20 6.03 -27.96
CA GLY A 440 -3.40 5.94 -29.17
C GLY A 440 -2.54 4.68 -29.13
N ALA A 441 -2.70 3.81 -30.13
CA ALA A 441 -1.84 2.65 -30.27
C ALA A 441 -0.36 3.06 -30.24
N VAL A 442 0.50 2.20 -29.71
CA VAL A 442 1.90 2.19 -30.14
C VAL A 442 1.84 1.96 -31.66
N ASN A 443 1.95 3.01 -32.48
CA ASN A 443 2.02 2.84 -33.93
C ASN A 443 3.26 1.97 -34.21
N PRO A 444 3.13 0.72 -34.68
CA PRO A 444 4.21 0.14 -35.45
C PRO A 444 4.12 0.86 -36.79
N SER A 445 5.04 1.79 -37.07
CA SER A 445 5.08 2.42 -38.39
C SER A 445 5.12 1.33 -39.48
N PRO A 446 4.40 1.49 -40.62
CA PRO A 446 4.45 0.52 -41.70
C PRO A 446 5.83 0.58 -42.36
N VAL A 447 6.72 -0.30 -41.95
CA VAL A 447 7.96 -0.56 -42.69
C VAL A 447 7.55 -1.34 -43.93
N GLN A 448 7.61 -0.68 -45.10
CA GLN A 448 7.64 -1.38 -46.39
C GLN A 448 8.73 -2.46 -46.31
N SER A 449 8.36 -3.72 -46.52
CA SER A 449 9.26 -4.85 -46.48
C SER A 449 10.43 -4.70 -47.47
N PRO A 450 11.69 -4.72 -47.02
CA PRO A 450 12.70 -5.52 -47.67
C PRO A 450 12.62 -6.95 -47.10
N ALA A 451 13.05 -7.93 -47.89
CA ALA A 451 13.07 -9.35 -47.57
C ALA A 451 13.67 -9.68 -46.18
N PRO A 452 13.29 -10.80 -45.55
CA PRO A 452 13.46 -11.01 -44.12
C PRO A 452 14.91 -11.31 -43.75
N SER A 453 15.45 -10.62 -42.74
CA SER A 453 16.49 -11.06 -41.78
C SER A 453 16.77 -9.97 -40.73
N PRO A 454 17.27 -10.32 -39.54
CA PRO A 454 16.55 -10.77 -38.35
C PRO A 454 16.23 -9.62 -37.37
N VAL A 455 15.10 -9.75 -36.65
CA VAL A 455 14.69 -8.81 -35.59
C VAL A 455 15.65 -8.93 -34.40
N SER A 456 16.31 -7.83 -34.03
CA SER A 456 16.97 -7.70 -32.72
C SER A 456 15.91 -7.30 -31.69
N VAL A 457 15.51 -8.26 -30.86
CA VAL A 457 14.61 -8.04 -29.72
C VAL A 457 15.41 -7.28 -28.64
N THR A 458 15.13 -6.00 -28.41
CA THR A 458 15.69 -5.28 -27.26
C THR A 458 14.99 -5.76 -25.99
N LYS A 459 15.75 -6.47 -25.15
CA LYS A 459 15.30 -6.99 -23.85
C LYS A 459 14.92 -5.82 -22.92
N PRO A 460 13.79 -5.89 -22.18
CA PRO A 460 13.39 -4.84 -21.24
C PRO A 460 14.45 -4.61 -20.15
N ALA A 461 14.52 -3.38 -19.61
CA ALA A 461 15.47 -3.02 -18.58
C ALA A 461 15.27 -3.87 -17.31
N GLU A 462 16.34 -4.48 -16.80
CA GLU A 462 16.31 -5.37 -15.64
C GLU A 462 17.30 -4.85 -14.58
N THR A 463 16.81 -4.61 -13.37
CA THR A 463 17.64 -4.19 -12.22
C THR A 463 17.91 -5.38 -11.32
N PHE A 464 19.16 -5.55 -10.92
CA PHE A 464 19.65 -6.70 -10.15
C PHE A 464 20.31 -6.23 -8.86
N ASP A 465 20.06 -6.98 -7.79
CA ASP A 465 20.75 -6.84 -6.51
C ASP A 465 22.22 -7.26 -6.66
N LEU A 466 23.10 -6.56 -5.93
CA LEU A 466 24.52 -6.89 -5.84
C LEU A 466 24.80 -8.00 -4.82
N THR A 467 23.83 -8.29 -3.95
CA THR A 467 23.92 -9.37 -2.97
C THR A 467 23.44 -10.70 -3.58
N PRO A 468 24.18 -11.82 -3.39
CA PRO A 468 23.78 -13.09 -4.01
C PRO A 468 22.43 -13.60 -3.48
N SER A 469 21.53 -13.96 -4.41
CA SER A 469 20.16 -14.45 -4.14
C SER A 469 20.10 -15.86 -3.52
N THR A 470 21.24 -16.48 -3.22
CA THR A 470 21.33 -17.81 -2.63
C THR A 470 22.26 -17.81 -1.42
N GLY A 471 21.71 -17.58 -0.21
CA GLY A 471 22.19 -18.12 1.07
C GLY A 471 23.61 -17.78 1.55
N ARG A 472 23.69 -17.36 2.83
CA ARG A 472 24.90 -17.08 3.63
C ARG A 472 25.74 -15.87 3.20
N VAL A 473 25.71 -14.84 4.05
CA VAL A 473 26.93 -14.09 4.38
C VAL A 473 27.38 -14.51 5.77
N SER A 474 27.89 -15.74 5.87
CA SER A 474 28.95 -16.01 6.82
C SER A 474 30.23 -15.40 6.24
N ARG A 475 31.00 -14.69 7.07
CA ARG A 475 32.30 -14.08 6.73
C ARG A 475 33.08 -14.90 5.70
N LEU A 476 33.65 -14.19 4.71
CA LEU A 476 34.55 -14.59 3.61
C LEU A 476 33.86 -14.94 2.27
N GLY A 477 34.07 -14.08 1.26
CA GLY A 477 33.78 -14.43 -0.14
C GLY A 477 33.80 -13.32 -1.21
N ALA A 478 33.50 -12.06 -0.87
CA ALA A 478 33.65 -10.93 -1.82
C ALA A 478 34.84 -10.09 -1.37
N GLY A 479 35.94 -10.09 -2.13
CA GLY A 479 37.24 -9.55 -1.69
C GLY A 479 37.17 -8.11 -1.17
N GLY A 480 36.97 -7.94 0.14
CA GLY A 480 36.89 -6.64 0.83
C GLY A 480 35.50 -5.98 0.92
N TRP A 481 34.42 -6.59 0.44
CA TRP A 481 33.07 -6.01 0.42
C TRP A 481 32.14 -6.61 1.50
N PHE A 482 31.26 -5.78 2.07
CA PHE A 482 30.27 -6.16 3.08
C PHE A 482 28.88 -5.63 2.72
N ALA A 483 27.85 -6.44 2.95
CA ALA A 483 26.46 -6.03 2.78
C ALA A 483 26.02 -5.19 3.98
N VAL A 484 25.46 -4.01 3.70
CA VAL A 484 24.91 -3.09 4.70
C VAL A 484 23.41 -2.99 4.50
N PRO A 485 22.59 -3.45 5.46
CA PRO A 485 21.14 -3.27 5.38
C PRO A 485 20.78 -1.80 5.58
N SER A 486 19.99 -1.24 4.67
CA SER A 486 19.45 0.11 4.77
C SER A 486 18.31 0.28 3.77
N SER A 487 17.17 0.79 4.26
CA SER A 487 15.97 1.05 3.45
C SER A 487 16.14 2.15 2.41
N ALA A 488 17.28 2.85 2.41
CA ALA A 488 17.57 3.89 1.44
C ALA A 488 18.03 3.32 0.07
N TYR A 489 18.36 2.03 -0.01
CA TYR A 489 18.81 1.34 -1.23
C TYR A 489 17.69 0.50 -1.87
N MET A 490 17.78 0.22 -3.17
CA MET A 490 16.70 -0.38 -3.97
C MET A 490 16.26 -1.76 -3.46
N PHE A 491 17.18 -2.53 -2.89
CA PHE A 491 16.92 -3.87 -2.35
C PHE A 491 17.06 -3.94 -0.83
N ASN A 492 16.88 -2.80 -0.14
CA ASN A 492 17.10 -2.64 1.30
C ASN A 492 18.53 -3.02 1.76
N SER A 493 19.49 -3.09 0.83
CA SER A 493 20.88 -3.37 1.14
C SER A 493 21.79 -2.70 0.11
N ALA A 494 23.02 -2.41 0.53
CA ALA A 494 24.10 -2.01 -0.34
C ALA A 494 25.32 -2.87 -0.10
N LEU A 495 26.11 -3.08 -1.14
CA LEU A 495 27.44 -3.62 -1.00
C LEU A 495 28.42 -2.47 -0.78
N VAL A 496 29.09 -2.46 0.36
CA VAL A 496 30.01 -1.38 0.75
C VAL A 496 31.41 -1.95 0.95
N THR A 497 32.44 -1.18 0.58
CA THR A 497 33.85 -1.50 0.87
C THR A 497 34.58 -0.26 1.37
N TYR A 498 35.52 -0.50 2.27
CA TYR A 498 36.52 0.50 2.72
C TYR A 498 37.93 0.14 2.24
N THR A 499 38.07 -0.96 1.49
CA THR A 499 39.37 -1.55 1.14
C THR A 499 39.70 -1.24 -0.31
N SER A 500 40.82 -0.56 -0.54
CA SER A 500 41.32 -0.35 -1.90
C SER A 500 41.74 -1.68 -2.53
N GLY A 501 41.41 -1.88 -3.81
CA GLY A 501 41.61 -3.13 -4.53
C GLY A 501 40.49 -4.15 -4.32
N ALA A 502 39.50 -3.85 -3.46
CA ALA A 502 38.35 -4.73 -3.26
C ALA A 502 37.56 -4.89 -4.55
N SER A 503 37.22 -6.13 -4.91
CA SER A 503 36.52 -6.45 -6.16
C SER A 503 35.21 -7.18 -5.92
N TRP A 504 34.17 -6.78 -6.65
CA TRP A 504 32.89 -7.48 -6.76
C TRP A 504 32.64 -7.82 -8.22
N SER A 505 32.18 -9.04 -8.51
CA SER A 505 31.97 -9.52 -9.88
C SER A 505 30.60 -10.14 -10.06
N THR A 506 30.02 -9.96 -11.25
CA THR A 506 28.82 -10.65 -11.70
C THR A 506 28.96 -11.07 -13.16
N THR A 507 28.18 -12.06 -13.58
CA THR A 507 28.09 -12.45 -14.99
C THR A 507 26.83 -11.85 -15.59
N VAL A 508 26.98 -11.16 -16.73
CA VAL A 508 25.87 -10.53 -17.44
C VAL A 508 25.84 -11.00 -18.89
N ASP A 509 24.62 -11.09 -19.44
CA ASP A 509 24.43 -11.17 -20.88
C ASP A 509 24.54 -9.75 -21.45
N GLY A 510 25.57 -9.52 -22.24
CA GLY A 510 25.86 -8.24 -22.86
C GLY A 510 25.05 -7.99 -24.14
N GLY A 511 25.51 -7.05 -24.96
CA GLY A 511 24.73 -6.44 -26.04
C GLY A 511 23.77 -5.37 -25.51
N ARG A 512 24.04 -4.89 -24.30
CA ARG A 512 23.20 -3.99 -23.50
C ARG A 512 24.06 -3.01 -22.72
N SER A 513 23.49 -1.88 -22.35
CA SER A 513 24.11 -0.95 -21.43
C SER A 513 23.89 -1.39 -19.98
N MET A 514 24.88 -1.23 -19.11
CA MET A 514 24.84 -1.58 -17.69
C MET A 514 25.06 -0.32 -16.86
N ASP A 515 24.07 0.06 -16.07
CA ASP A 515 24.23 1.07 -15.03
C ASP A 515 24.79 0.44 -13.76
N ILE A 516 25.75 1.13 -13.15
CA ILE A 516 26.22 0.87 -11.79
C ILE A 516 25.56 1.91 -10.90
N ILE A 517 24.79 1.45 -9.93
CA ILE A 517 23.99 2.28 -9.05
C ILE A 517 24.60 2.23 -7.65
N GLY A 518 24.65 3.36 -6.95
CA GLY A 518 25.21 3.45 -5.60
C GLY A 518 24.95 4.79 -4.93
N THR A 519 25.67 5.07 -3.85
CA THR A 519 25.57 6.36 -3.13
C THR A 519 26.65 7.31 -3.59
N ALA A 520 26.28 8.57 -3.85
CA ALA A 520 27.24 9.65 -4.03
C ALA A 520 27.32 10.52 -2.77
N PHE A 521 28.49 10.71 -2.16
CA PHE A 521 28.63 11.39 -0.86
C PHE A 521 30.07 11.89 -0.61
N PRO A 522 30.32 12.74 0.41
CA PRO A 522 31.64 13.34 0.64
C PRO A 522 32.79 12.35 0.91
N GLY A 523 32.48 11.18 1.47
CA GLY A 523 33.44 10.10 1.70
C GLY A 523 33.59 9.10 0.54
N GLY A 524 32.88 9.35 -0.57
CA GLY A 524 32.79 8.44 -1.72
C GLY A 524 34.12 8.22 -2.44
N ALA A 525 34.52 6.97 -2.59
CA ALA A 525 35.73 6.55 -3.27
C ALA A 525 35.53 6.37 -4.79
N ARG A 526 36.63 6.24 -5.52
CA ARG A 526 36.61 5.89 -6.95
C ARG A 526 36.44 4.39 -7.15
N GLY A 527 35.76 4.02 -8.24
CA GLY A 527 35.64 2.65 -8.71
C GLY A 527 36.09 2.49 -10.15
N ARG A 528 36.46 1.28 -10.53
CA ARG A 528 36.80 0.87 -11.90
C ARG A 528 35.94 -0.32 -12.32
N VAL A 529 35.41 -0.25 -13.52
CA VAL A 529 34.67 -1.33 -14.18
C VAL A 529 35.62 -2.07 -15.10
N LEU A 530 35.75 -3.37 -14.88
CA LEU A 530 36.42 -4.31 -15.76
C LEU A 530 35.36 -5.18 -16.45
N VAL A 531 35.52 -5.45 -17.74
CA VAL A 531 34.75 -6.45 -18.48
C VAL A 531 35.74 -7.50 -18.97
N ASP A 532 35.57 -8.75 -18.51
CA ASP A 532 36.49 -9.86 -18.74
C ASP A 532 37.95 -9.53 -18.37
N GLY A 533 38.13 -8.80 -17.27
CA GLY A 533 39.44 -8.40 -16.75
C GLY A 533 40.07 -7.19 -17.45
N VAL A 534 39.47 -6.67 -18.53
CA VAL A 534 39.94 -5.46 -19.23
C VAL A 534 39.26 -4.23 -18.62
N ALA A 535 39.99 -3.13 -18.42
CA ALA A 535 39.42 -1.89 -17.88
C ALA A 535 38.61 -1.11 -18.91
N TRP A 536 37.37 -0.77 -18.56
CA TRP A 536 36.40 -0.12 -19.45
C TRP A 536 36.03 1.28 -19.02
N ALA A 537 35.88 1.50 -17.72
CA ALA A 537 35.48 2.80 -17.19
C ALA A 537 35.93 2.99 -15.75
N ASP A 538 36.26 4.22 -15.40
CA ASP A 538 36.36 4.66 -14.02
C ASP A 538 35.14 5.50 -13.66
N PHE A 539 34.80 5.52 -12.37
CA PHE A 539 33.78 6.39 -11.80
C PHE A 539 34.20 6.91 -10.43
N ASP A 540 33.62 8.02 -10.00
CA ASP A 540 33.87 8.64 -8.70
C ASP A 540 32.52 8.83 -8.00
N SER A 541 32.37 8.28 -6.80
CA SER A 541 31.15 8.43 -5.99
C SER A 541 31.23 9.60 -5.02
N TYR A 542 32.22 10.48 -5.19
CA TYR A 542 32.36 11.71 -4.41
C TYR A 542 31.34 12.78 -4.79
N ARG A 543 30.83 13.49 -3.78
CA ARG A 543 30.06 14.73 -3.96
C ARG A 543 30.34 15.71 -2.83
N THR A 544 30.33 17.01 -3.12
CA THR A 544 30.59 18.09 -2.15
C THR A 544 29.40 18.38 -1.21
N SER A 545 28.20 17.89 -1.53
CA SER A 545 27.00 18.06 -0.72
C SER A 545 27.03 17.17 0.53
N SER A 546 26.54 17.67 1.67
CA SER A 546 26.33 16.87 2.88
C SER A 546 25.14 15.90 2.75
N SER A 547 24.25 16.11 1.77
CA SER A 547 23.27 15.09 1.41
C SER A 547 23.99 13.92 0.74
N ALA A 548 23.80 12.71 1.26
CA ALA A 548 24.30 11.46 0.69
C ALA A 548 23.17 10.80 -0.13
N PRO A 549 22.84 11.29 -1.34
CA PRO A 549 21.78 10.70 -2.15
C PRO A 549 22.11 9.24 -2.49
N TYR A 550 21.18 8.38 -2.14
CA TYR A 550 21.17 6.96 -2.47
C TYR A 550 20.65 6.74 -3.90
N GLN A 551 20.76 5.51 -4.42
CA GLN A 551 20.16 5.11 -5.70
C GLN A 551 20.65 5.91 -6.92
N GLN A 552 21.88 6.42 -6.90
CA GLN A 552 22.44 7.24 -7.97
C GLN A 552 23.12 6.36 -9.03
N VAL A 553 22.87 6.64 -10.32
CA VAL A 553 23.67 6.06 -11.40
C VAL A 553 25.07 6.65 -11.34
N LEU A 554 26.03 5.88 -10.86
CA LEU A 554 27.43 6.27 -10.74
C LEU A 554 28.17 6.14 -12.07
N ARG A 555 27.78 5.15 -12.89
CA ARG A 555 28.35 4.94 -14.23
C ARG A 555 27.42 4.13 -15.11
N THR A 556 27.43 4.40 -16.42
CA THR A 556 26.88 3.50 -17.44
C THR A 556 28.02 2.98 -18.31
N VAL A 557 28.03 1.68 -18.61
CA VAL A 557 28.98 1.02 -19.52
C VAL A 557 28.22 0.19 -20.56
N ASN A 558 28.62 0.22 -21.83
CA ASN A 558 28.02 -0.61 -22.87
C ASN A 558 28.74 -1.95 -22.92
N ILE A 559 28.09 -3.05 -22.55
CA ILE A 559 28.72 -4.38 -22.56
C ILE A 559 28.57 -5.00 -23.97
N PRO A 560 29.65 -5.49 -24.61
CA PRO A 560 29.56 -6.16 -25.91
C PRO A 560 28.60 -7.34 -25.91
N ALA A 561 28.10 -7.75 -27.09
CA ALA A 561 27.26 -8.93 -27.19
C ALA A 561 28.05 -10.19 -26.79
N GLY A 562 27.46 -11.03 -25.94
CA GLY A 562 28.11 -12.21 -25.38
C GLY A 562 27.88 -12.31 -23.87
N ARG A 563 28.32 -13.42 -23.27
CA ARG A 563 28.29 -13.58 -21.81
C ARG A 563 29.60 -13.07 -21.23
N HIS A 564 29.53 -12.03 -20.40
CA HIS A 564 30.71 -11.32 -19.89
C HIS A 564 30.74 -11.32 -18.37
N THR A 565 31.95 -11.36 -17.80
CA THR A 565 32.17 -11.13 -16.36
C THR A 565 32.47 -9.66 -16.15
N VAL A 566 31.56 -8.95 -15.49
CA VAL A 566 31.76 -7.56 -15.09
C VAL A 566 32.28 -7.53 -13.66
N THR A 567 33.41 -6.86 -13.45
CA THR A 567 34.03 -6.70 -12.13
C THR A 567 34.17 -5.23 -11.79
N ILE A 568 33.72 -4.83 -10.60
CA ILE A 568 33.92 -3.49 -10.05
C ILE A 568 35.04 -3.56 -9.00
N VAL A 569 36.09 -2.76 -9.19
CA VAL A 569 37.25 -2.66 -8.30
C VAL A 569 37.27 -1.29 -7.62
N ALA A 570 37.36 -1.25 -6.30
CA ALA A 570 37.56 -0.01 -5.56
C ALA A 570 38.99 0.51 -5.75
N LEU A 571 39.14 1.77 -6.19
CA LEU A 571 40.43 2.39 -6.45
C LEU A 571 40.91 3.22 -5.24
N PRO A 572 42.24 3.37 -5.04
CA PRO A 572 42.76 4.27 -4.01
C PRO A 572 42.27 5.71 -4.23
N SER A 573 41.77 6.35 -3.17
CA SER A 573 41.25 7.73 -3.20
C SER A 573 41.66 8.47 -1.93
N ALA A 574 42.48 9.52 -2.05
CA ALA A 574 43.02 10.25 -0.90
C ALA A 574 41.89 10.88 -0.06
N GLY A 575 41.83 10.54 1.22
CA GLY A 575 40.82 11.03 2.16
C GLY A 575 39.39 10.51 1.92
N ARG A 576 39.18 9.60 0.95
CA ARG A 576 37.86 9.09 0.53
C ARG A 576 37.92 7.57 0.40
N GLY A 577 37.55 6.86 1.47
CA GLY A 577 37.78 5.41 1.56
C GLY A 577 36.61 4.53 1.16
N THR A 578 35.41 5.09 1.01
CA THR A 578 34.18 4.28 1.03
C THR A 578 33.52 4.22 -0.33
N LEU A 579 33.32 3.02 -0.86
CA LEU A 579 32.48 2.80 -2.04
C LEU A 579 31.24 2.03 -1.62
N ALA A 580 30.06 2.60 -1.87
CA ALA A 580 28.77 1.99 -1.55
C ALA A 580 27.94 1.82 -2.83
N LEU A 581 27.75 0.56 -3.23
CA LEU A 581 27.01 0.17 -4.42
C LEU A 581 25.66 -0.41 -4.02
N ASP A 582 24.63 -0.06 -4.77
CA ASP A 582 23.23 -0.41 -4.52
C ASP A 582 22.79 -1.58 -5.40
N ALA A 583 22.88 -1.39 -6.72
CA ALA A 583 22.36 -2.29 -7.72
C ALA A 583 23.15 -2.15 -9.03
N TYR A 584 22.92 -3.05 -9.98
CA TYR A 584 23.20 -2.78 -11.39
C TYR A 584 21.95 -2.95 -12.23
N ARG A 585 21.86 -2.22 -13.35
CA ARG A 585 20.70 -2.29 -14.25
C ARG A 585 21.15 -2.50 -15.68
N LEU A 586 20.71 -3.60 -16.30
CA LEU A 586 20.92 -3.87 -17.73
C LEU A 586 19.79 -3.22 -18.53
N ARG A 587 20.15 -2.45 -19.57
CA ARG A 587 19.25 -1.72 -20.46
C ARG A 587 19.58 -2.06 -21.90
#